data_AF-A0A7Y9HVW8-F1
#
_entry.id   AF-A0A7Y9HVW8-F1
#
_cell.length_a   1.000
_cell.length_b   1.000
_cell.length_c   1.000
_cell.angle_alpha   90.00
_cell.angle_beta   90.00
_cell.angle_gamma   90.00
#
_symmetry.space_group_name_H-M   'P 1'
#
loop_
_entity.id
_entity.type
_entity.pdbx_description
1 polymer ?
#
loop_
_entity_poly.entity_id
_entity_poly.type
_entity_poly.pdbx_seq_one_letter_code
_entity_poly.pdbx_strand_id
1 'polypeptide(L)'
;MKNNEFQYITDAYQLVQGAKIKGKKQEEIFELGAYDPNKRGYTVYPFEEGVKFDDFSVLMSEKELMNNYLIENLKVTNPIAA
;
A
#
# COMPACT_ATOMS: atom_id res chain seq x y z
N MET A 1 5.30 23.56 -3.91
CA MET A 1 5.86 22.33 -4.53
C MET A 1 4.82 21.25 -4.31
N LYS A 2 4.18 20.71 -5.36
CA LYS A 2 2.96 19.89 -5.23
C LYS A 2 3.25 18.49 -4.67
N ASN A 3 2.37 18.03 -3.78
CA ASN A 3 2.38 16.76 -3.06
C ASN A 3 2.53 15.53 -3.97
N ASN A 4 3.70 14.88 -3.93
CA ASN A 4 3.82 13.47 -4.35
C ASN A 4 3.44 12.58 -3.15
N GLU A 5 2.16 12.59 -2.77
CA GLU A 5 1.66 11.71 -1.70
C GLU A 5 1.82 10.24 -2.06
N PHE A 6 1.84 9.89 -3.36
CA PHE A 6 2.02 8.53 -3.84
C PHE A 6 3.16 8.44 -4.86
N GLN A 7 3.86 7.31 -4.86
CA GLN A 7 5.02 7.01 -5.70
C GLN A 7 4.95 5.59 -6.28
N TYR A 8 5.77 5.32 -7.30
CA TYR A 8 5.89 3.96 -7.82
C TYR A 8 6.47 3.02 -6.77
N ILE A 9 5.93 1.80 -6.73
CA ILE A 9 6.52 0.70 -5.96
C ILE A 9 7.63 0.10 -6.82
N THR A 10 8.87 0.47 -6.54
CA THR A 10 10.06 -0.04 -7.22
C THR A 10 10.67 -1.24 -6.49
N ASP A 11 10.34 -1.41 -5.22
CA ASP A 11 10.81 -2.50 -4.36
C ASP A 11 9.67 -3.07 -3.52
N ALA A 12 9.61 -4.39 -3.38
CA ALA A 12 8.64 -5.09 -2.55
C ALA A 12 8.77 -4.73 -1.06
N TYR A 13 9.96 -4.31 -0.59
CA TYR A 13 10.15 -3.83 0.79
C TYR A 13 9.38 -2.54 1.11
N GLN A 14 8.88 -1.83 0.10
CA GLN A 14 7.99 -0.68 0.31
C GLN A 14 6.59 -1.11 0.74
N LEU A 15 6.18 -2.35 0.41
CA LEU A 15 4.87 -2.90 0.77
C LEU A 15 4.85 -3.26 2.25
N VAL A 16 4.43 -2.32 3.09
CA VAL A 16 4.33 -2.51 4.53
C VAL A 16 2.86 -2.46 4.98
N GLN A 17 2.53 -3.24 6.01
CA GLN A 17 1.20 -3.23 6.60
C GLN A 17 0.83 -1.80 7.07
N GLY A 18 -0.40 -1.38 6.78
CA GLY A 18 -0.92 -0.06 7.07
C GLY A 18 -0.65 0.98 5.97
N ALA A 19 0.26 0.69 5.02
CA ALA A 19 0.54 1.61 3.93
C ALA A 19 -0.67 1.78 3.01
N LYS A 20 -0.90 3.01 2.56
CA LYS A 20 -1.93 3.32 1.57
C LYS A 20 -1.40 3.14 0.17
N ILE A 21 -2.22 2.51 -0.67
CA ILE A 21 -1.95 2.34 -2.10
C ILE A 21 -3.11 2.91 -2.90
N LYS A 22 -2.83 3.32 -4.14
CA LYS A 22 -3.86 3.68 -5.11
C LYS A 22 -3.56 3.14 -6.49
N GLY A 23 -4.59 2.87 -7.28
CA GLY A 23 -4.39 2.41 -8.66
C GLY A 23 -3.63 3.45 -9.49
N LYS A 24 -2.81 3.01 -10.45
CA LYS A 24 -2.15 3.93 -11.41
C LYS A 24 -3.14 4.68 -12.32
N LYS A 25 -4.35 4.14 -12.45
CA LYS A 25 -5.42 4.65 -13.34
C LYS A 25 -6.71 5.01 -12.59
N GLN A 26 -6.77 4.79 -11.29
CA GLN A 26 -7.96 4.88 -10.46
C GLN A 26 -7.61 5.66 -9.20
N GLU A 27 -8.54 6.46 -8.67
CA GLU A 27 -8.30 7.27 -7.47
C GLU A 27 -8.67 6.54 -6.17
N GLU A 28 -9.26 5.35 -6.26
CA GLU A 28 -9.59 4.52 -5.10
C GLU A 28 -8.33 4.18 -4.30
N ILE A 29 -8.42 4.38 -2.99
CA ILE A 29 -7.33 4.12 -2.05
C ILE A 29 -7.64 2.83 -1.29
N PHE A 30 -6.60 2.04 -1.08
CA PHE A 30 -6.65 0.83 -0.27
C PHE A 30 -5.57 0.89 0.80
N GLU A 31 -5.80 0.23 1.93
CA GLU A 31 -4.80 -0.02 2.96
C GLU A 31 -4.25 -1.44 2.82
N LEU A 32 -2.92 -1.58 2.85
CA LEU A 32 -2.25 -2.87 2.90
C LEU A 32 -2.44 -3.53 4.27
N GLY A 33 -2.89 -4.77 4.26
CA GLY A 33 -2.98 -5.68 5.38
C GLY A 33 -1.70 -6.48 5.61
N ALA A 34 -1.87 -7.62 6.30
CA ALA A 34 -0.78 -8.54 6.55
C ALA A 34 -0.30 -9.24 5.27
N TYR A 35 1.00 -9.57 5.26
CA TYR A 35 1.59 -10.40 4.22
C TYR A 35 1.17 -11.87 4.38
N ASP A 36 0.75 -12.51 3.29
CA ASP A 36 0.53 -13.94 3.20
C ASP A 36 1.68 -14.62 2.42
N PRO A 37 2.56 -15.39 3.09
CA PRO A 37 3.69 -16.04 2.44
C PRO A 37 3.29 -17.17 1.49
N ASN A 38 2.14 -17.82 1.71
CA ASN A 38 1.67 -18.89 0.84
C ASN A 38 1.19 -18.35 -0.52
N LYS A 39 0.83 -17.08 -0.55
CA LYS A 39 0.25 -16.40 -1.70
C LYS A 39 1.17 -15.33 -2.28
N ARG A 40 2.28 -15.03 -1.59
CA ARG A 40 3.27 -14.01 -1.96
C ARG A 40 2.59 -12.68 -2.26
N GLY A 41 1.77 -12.25 -1.31
CA GLY A 41 0.86 -11.13 -1.50
C GLY A 41 0.38 -10.54 -0.19
N TYR A 42 -0.42 -9.49 -0.31
CA TYR A 42 -0.96 -8.74 0.81
C TYR A 42 -2.48 -8.74 0.70
N THR A 43 -3.16 -8.88 1.83
CA THR A 43 -4.57 -8.50 1.91
C THR A 43 -4.66 -6.98 1.70
N VAL A 44 -5.67 -6.52 1.00
CA VAL A 44 -5.95 -5.09 0.83
C VAL A 44 -7.38 -4.79 1.23
N TYR A 45 -7.56 -3.62 1.84
CA TYR A 45 -8.85 -3.17 2.36
C TYR A 45 -9.20 -1.83 1.73
N PRO A 46 -10.45 -1.61 1.27
CA PRO A 46 -10.89 -0.29 0.87
C PRO A 46 -10.63 0.73 1.99
N PHE A 47 -10.20 1.94 1.62
CA PHE A 47 -9.92 3.01 2.56
C PHE A 47 -10.48 4.33 2.03
N GLU A 48 -11.42 4.92 2.77
CA GLU A 48 -12.11 6.15 2.39
C GLU A 48 -12.32 7.05 3.61
N GLU A 49 -12.12 8.36 3.46
CA GLU A 49 -12.31 9.37 4.53
C GLU A 49 -11.63 9.03 5.88
N GLY A 50 -10.49 8.34 5.85
CA GLY A 50 -9.74 7.96 7.06
C GLY A 50 -10.18 6.64 7.70
N VAL A 51 -11.14 5.95 7.09
CA VAL A 51 -11.73 4.70 7.59
C VAL A 51 -11.34 3.54 6.68
N LYS A 52 -10.82 2.47 7.28
CA LYS A 52 -10.61 1.17 6.64
C LYS A 52 -11.88 0.33 6.77
N PHE A 53 -12.32 -0.29 5.68
CA PHE A 53 -13.45 -1.21 5.68
C PHE A 53 -12.96 -2.65 5.78
N ASP A 54 -13.09 -3.26 6.95
CA ASP A 54 -12.62 -4.63 7.22
C ASP A 54 -13.58 -5.73 6.72
N ASP A 55 -14.84 -5.39 6.42
CA ASP A 55 -15.86 -6.33 5.93
C ASP A 55 -15.58 -6.83 4.51
N PHE A 56 -14.73 -6.10 3.77
CA PHE A 56 -14.34 -6.44 2.41
C PHE A 56 -12.83 -6.40 2.28
N SER A 57 -12.26 -7.49 1.78
CA SER A 57 -10.84 -7.54 1.48
C SER A 57 -10.56 -8.37 0.25
N VAL A 58 -9.46 -8.02 -0.42
CA VAL A 58 -8.95 -8.74 -1.58
C VAL A 58 -7.52 -9.12 -1.29
N LEU A 59 -7.13 -10.34 -1.66
CA LEU A 59 -5.74 -10.74 -1.63
C LEU A 59 -5.08 -10.39 -2.97
N MET A 60 -4.05 -9.57 -2.95
CA MET A 60 -3.29 -9.18 -4.15
C MET A 60 -1.84 -9.62 -4.06
N SER A 61 -1.30 -10.13 -5.17
CA SER A 61 0.11 -10.51 -5.23
C SER A 61 1.04 -9.30 -5.22
N GLU A 62 2.28 -9.47 -4.73
CA GLU A 62 3.34 -8.45 -4.83
C GLU A 62 3.48 -7.92 -6.27
N LYS A 63 3.45 -8.83 -7.25
CA LYS A 63 3.60 -8.50 -8.67
C LYS A 63 2.46 -7.60 -9.16
N GLU A 64 1.23 -7.85 -8.75
CA GLU A 64 0.08 -7.00 -9.13
C GLU A 64 0.20 -5.61 -8.50
N LEU A 65 0.56 -5.56 -7.23
CA LEU A 65 0.78 -4.30 -6.50
C LEU A 65 1.84 -3.45 -7.19
N MET A 66 3.02 -4.02 -7.46
CA MET A 66 4.13 -3.30 -8.10
C MET A 66 3.79 -2.79 -9.52
N ASN A 67 3.06 -3.61 -10.30
CA ASN A 67 2.76 -3.27 -11.69
C ASN A 67 1.61 -2.28 -11.85
N ASN A 68 0.61 -2.32 -10.96
CA ASN A 68 -0.65 -1.60 -11.18
C ASN A 68 -0.94 -0.49 -10.16
N TYR A 69 -0.21 -0.44 -9.04
CA TYR A 69 -0.47 0.51 -7.96
C TYR A 69 0.70 1.47 -7.72
N LEU A 70 0.38 2.56 -7.03
CA LEU A 70 1.29 3.50 -6.41
C LEU A 70 1.13 3.37 -4.90
N ILE A 71 2.20 3.59 -4.14
CA ILE A 71 2.20 3.53 -2.68
C ILE A 71 2.44 4.90 -2.08
N GLU A 72 1.84 5.16 -0.93
CA GLU A 72 2.03 6.42 -0.25
C GLU A 72 3.51 6.63 0.11
N ASN A 73 3.96 7.87 -0.01
CA ASN A 73 5.30 8.26 0.38
C ASN A 73 5.36 8.41 1.90
N LEU A 74 5.41 7.28 2.60
CA LEU A 74 5.79 7.25 4.01
C LEU A 74 7.22 7.79 4.09
N LYS A 75 7.37 9.06 4.49
CA LYS A 75 8.64 9.54 5.00
C LYS A 75 8.93 8.71 6.23
N VAL A 76 9.69 7.64 6.05
CA VAL A 76 10.23 6.84 7.15
C VAL A 76 11.16 7.78 7.91
N THR A 77 10.63 8.52 8.87
CA THR A 77 11.41 9.05 9.98
C THR A 77 11.87 7.82 10.74
N ASN A 78 12.97 7.22 10.32
CA ASN A 78 13.73 6.33 11.18
C ASN A 78 14.30 7.24 12.27
N PRO A 79 13.84 7.19 13.53
CA PRO A 79 14.75 7.51 14.61
C PRO A 79 15.78 6.40 14.56
N ILE A 80 16.91 6.66 13.92
CA ILE A 80 18.10 5.86 14.16
C ILE A 80 18.41 6.11 15.64
N ALA A 81 17.95 5.21 16.50
CA ALA A 81 18.33 5.22 17.90
C ALA A 81 19.85 5.07 17.94
N ALA A 82 20.51 6.11 18.45
CA ALA A 82 21.94 6.18 18.69
C ALA A 82 22.34 5.33 19.91
#